data_AF-A0A2V7LXP4-F1
#
_entry.id   AF-A0A2V7LXP4-F1
#
_cell.length_a   1.000
_cell.length_b   1.000
_cell.length_c   1.000
_cell.angle_alpha   90.00
_cell.angle_beta   90.00
_cell.angle_gamma   90.00
#
_symmetry.space_group_name_H-M   'P 1'
#
loop_
_entity.id
_entity.type
_entity.pdbx_description
1 polymer ?
#
loop_
_entity_poly.entity_id
_entity_poly.type
_entity_poly.pdbx_seq_one_letter_code
_entity_poly.pdbx_strand_id
1 'polypeptide(L)'
;MVRRATVRQTLVTTGVALLVTARAGAQGSALLRGVVYDSLISAAPLEGAEVWIEGTNRTARTDALGRFELAALAAGRYRLTFEHPVLDSTGLAAPPVVVDVAGDGATAVTLATPGPATAHRTLCPHDPWHQKTGAILGLVRNAADSKPLPDIMVTAHWTIYVLGAGSVRAEPGTAAARSDRSGRVLLCNVPTDVAVVLQGRAGEGPAGMALVDLDGRAFGRTSLDLAVAAATGTLTGVVRKRNGTVIAGATVVVIGTDSRAQADELGGFTLRDVSAGPRIVEAQAVGYPPGRAQATVRPGLAQRVEIVMGDSIAVLDPVTVEGRSEPYLARVGFERRRKAAQGHFLDTTDVKSAGAVQFEEVFRMVPGVRLRPNGSSYLVELQRGQGQIFNPALANYCPPAYFIDGVYFPLPPIQTPSLPLVPEEVLAIEVYSNIFSAPPQYQRMDSGCGVILVWTKRGVPNRSR
;
A
#
# COMPACT_ATOMS: atom_id res chain seq x y z
N MET A 1 -19.32 121.72 -24.84
CA MET A 1 -18.19 121.84 -23.88
C MET A 1 -17.23 120.69 -24.13
N VAL A 2 -16.06 121.00 -24.68
CA VAL A 2 -14.94 120.08 -24.92
C VAL A 2 -14.31 119.72 -23.58
N ARG A 3 -14.11 118.42 -23.29
CA ARG A 3 -13.16 117.99 -22.25
C ARG A 3 -12.34 116.80 -22.71
N ARG A 4 -11.06 116.93 -22.37
CA ARG A 4 -9.87 116.27 -22.93
C ARG A 4 -9.74 114.80 -22.53
N ALA A 5 -9.05 114.09 -23.41
CA ALA A 5 -8.61 112.71 -23.29
C ALA A 5 -7.64 112.46 -22.11
N THR A 6 -7.67 111.23 -21.61
CA THR A 6 -6.56 110.57 -20.93
C THR A 6 -6.49 109.12 -21.40
N VAL A 7 -5.44 108.83 -22.17
CA VAL A 7 -5.07 107.49 -22.64
C VAL A 7 -4.48 106.72 -21.45
N ARG A 8 -5.08 105.59 -21.09
CA ARG A 8 -4.54 104.66 -20.08
C ARG A 8 -3.99 103.44 -20.82
N GLN A 9 -2.68 103.23 -20.72
CA GLN A 9 -2.00 102.05 -21.23
C GLN A 9 -2.46 100.81 -20.46
N THR A 10 -3.22 99.93 -21.10
CA THR A 10 -3.53 98.60 -20.60
C THR A 10 -2.40 97.65 -21.00
N LEU A 11 -1.60 97.25 -20.00
CA LEU A 11 -0.67 96.13 -20.13
C LEU A 11 -1.45 94.87 -20.53
N VAL A 12 -1.09 94.28 -21.68
CA VAL A 12 -1.50 92.92 -22.04
C VAL A 12 -0.59 91.96 -21.27
N THR A 13 -1.07 91.44 -20.15
CA THR A 13 -0.47 90.29 -19.49
C THR A 13 -0.86 89.03 -20.24
N THR A 14 0.05 88.51 -21.06
CA THR A 14 -0.03 87.19 -21.70
C THR A 14 -0.01 86.13 -20.60
N GLY A 15 -1.20 85.64 -20.22
CA GLY A 15 -1.34 84.48 -19.34
C GLY A 15 -0.87 83.24 -20.08
N VAL A 16 0.36 82.79 -19.80
CA VAL A 16 0.81 81.45 -20.15
C VAL A 16 -0.02 80.49 -19.28
N ALA A 17 -1.08 79.92 -19.85
CA ALA A 17 -1.77 78.79 -19.25
C ALA A 17 -0.81 77.60 -19.33
N LEU A 18 -0.12 77.31 -18.23
CA LEU A 18 0.52 76.01 -18.03
C LEU A 18 -0.58 74.95 -18.11
N LEU A 19 -0.65 74.26 -19.25
CA LEU A 19 -1.26 72.94 -19.32
C LEU A 19 -0.45 72.06 -18.36
N VAL A 20 -0.97 71.91 -17.14
CA VAL A 20 -0.59 70.79 -16.28
C VAL A 20 -1.05 69.55 -17.04
N THR A 21 -0.16 69.00 -17.86
CA THR A 21 -0.29 67.61 -18.28
C THR A 21 -0.18 66.80 -17.00
N ALA A 22 -1.33 66.48 -16.40
CA ALA A 22 -1.39 65.41 -15.43
C ALA A 22 -0.75 64.21 -16.15
N ARG A 23 0.41 63.76 -15.64
CA ARG A 23 0.92 62.45 -16.02
C ARG A 23 -0.21 61.51 -15.67
N ALA A 24 -0.92 61.01 -16.68
CA ALA A 24 -1.67 59.78 -16.53
C ALA A 24 -0.62 58.76 -16.10
N GLY A 25 -0.50 58.54 -14.79
CA GLY A 25 0.25 57.42 -14.28
C GLY A 25 -0.33 56.21 -15.00
N ALA A 26 0.50 55.48 -15.73
CA ALA A 26 0.11 54.19 -16.26
C ALA A 26 -0.55 53.46 -15.08
N GLN A 27 -1.86 53.22 -15.15
CA GLN A 27 -2.54 52.39 -14.17
C GLN A 27 -1.79 51.07 -14.25
N GLY A 28 -0.94 50.80 -13.24
CA GLY A 28 -0.07 49.65 -13.23
C GLY A 28 -0.93 48.42 -13.44
N SER A 29 -0.86 47.85 -14.63
CA SER A 29 -1.59 46.64 -14.98
C SER A 29 -0.84 45.51 -14.31
N ALA A 30 -1.28 45.09 -13.14
CA ALA A 30 -0.67 43.98 -12.44
C ALA A 30 -0.97 42.67 -13.18
N LEU A 31 0.00 41.77 -13.19
CA LEU A 31 -0.12 40.45 -13.78
C LEU A 31 -0.18 39.42 -12.65
N LEU A 32 -1.22 38.59 -12.65
CA LEU A 32 -1.28 37.42 -11.78
C LEU A 32 -0.96 36.18 -12.60
N ARG A 33 0.04 35.43 -12.17
CA ARG A 33 0.45 34.15 -12.75
C ARG A 33 0.21 33.05 -11.74
N GLY A 34 -0.20 31.88 -12.20
CA GLY A 34 -0.34 30.76 -11.28
C GLY A 34 -0.30 29.40 -11.94
N VAL A 35 -0.33 28.39 -11.08
CA VAL A 35 -0.43 26.99 -11.46
C VAL A 35 -1.58 26.35 -10.71
N VAL A 36 -2.39 25.55 -11.40
CA VAL A 36 -3.40 24.69 -10.79
C VAL A 36 -2.84 23.28 -10.66
N TYR A 37 -2.96 22.68 -9.49
CA TYR A 37 -2.47 21.34 -9.18
C TYR A 37 -3.58 20.41 -8.72
N ASP A 38 -3.57 19.16 -9.18
CA ASP A 38 -4.43 18.11 -8.64
C ASP A 38 -3.70 17.36 -7.52
N SER A 39 -3.95 17.79 -6.29
CA SER A 39 -3.45 17.16 -5.06
C SER A 39 -4.26 15.92 -4.63
N LEU A 40 -5.29 15.53 -5.38
CA LEU A 40 -6.25 14.51 -4.97
C LEU A 40 -5.99 13.17 -5.65
N ILE A 41 -5.78 13.17 -6.98
CA ILE A 41 -5.74 11.93 -7.78
C ILE A 41 -4.39 11.74 -8.47
N SER A 42 -3.94 12.76 -9.21
CA SER A 42 -2.76 12.65 -10.07
C SER A 42 -1.46 13.17 -9.44
N ALA A 43 -1.55 13.98 -8.39
CA ALA A 43 -0.40 14.71 -7.84
C ALA A 43 0.40 15.41 -8.95
N ALA A 44 -0.30 16.06 -9.90
CA ALA A 44 0.27 16.67 -11.10
C ALA A 44 -0.43 18.01 -11.44
N PRO A 45 0.18 18.86 -12.29
CA PRO A 45 -0.48 20.07 -12.80
C PRO A 45 -1.76 19.74 -13.57
N LEU A 46 -2.77 20.59 -13.45
CA LEU A 46 -4.11 20.35 -13.99
C LEU A 46 -4.35 21.19 -15.25
N GLU A 47 -4.37 20.53 -16.41
CA GLU A 47 -4.68 21.15 -17.70
C GLU A 47 -6.17 21.46 -17.87
N GLY A 48 -6.49 22.58 -18.52
CA GLY A 48 -7.84 22.90 -18.94
C GLY A 48 -8.80 23.32 -17.83
N ALA A 49 -8.30 23.55 -16.61
CA ALA A 49 -9.05 24.12 -15.49
C ALA A 49 -9.42 25.58 -15.78
N GLU A 50 -10.67 25.94 -15.52
CA GLU A 50 -11.15 27.30 -15.67
C GLU A 50 -11.02 28.02 -14.33
N VAL A 51 -10.03 28.91 -14.25
CA VAL A 51 -9.73 29.74 -13.08
C VAL A 51 -10.50 31.05 -13.22
N TRP A 52 -11.08 31.54 -12.13
CA TRP A 52 -11.69 32.87 -12.13
C TRP A 52 -11.47 33.60 -10.80
N ILE A 53 -11.67 34.92 -10.86
CA ILE A 53 -11.69 35.79 -9.69
C ILE A 53 -13.14 36.00 -9.26
N GLU A 54 -13.49 35.55 -8.06
CA GLU A 54 -14.84 35.69 -7.50
C GLU A 54 -15.28 37.16 -7.47
N GLY A 55 -16.54 37.41 -7.85
CA GLY A 55 -17.10 38.76 -7.92
C GLY A 55 -16.68 39.57 -9.16
N THR A 56 -16.01 38.94 -10.13
CA THR A 56 -15.62 39.57 -11.40
C THR A 56 -15.89 38.63 -12.58
N ASN A 57 -15.76 39.15 -13.81
CA ASN A 57 -15.87 38.36 -15.04
C ASN A 57 -14.49 37.94 -15.59
N ARG A 58 -13.45 37.98 -14.76
CA ARG A 58 -12.08 37.65 -15.17
C ARG A 58 -11.85 36.15 -15.01
N THR A 59 -11.63 35.47 -16.14
CA THR A 59 -11.33 34.04 -16.19
C THR A 59 -10.05 33.77 -16.97
N ALA A 60 -9.42 32.63 -16.71
CA ALA A 60 -8.28 32.12 -17.45
C ALA A 60 -8.35 30.59 -17.47
N ARG A 61 -7.92 29.97 -18.56
CA ARG A 61 -7.84 28.51 -18.67
C ARG A 61 -6.39 28.05 -18.54
N THR A 62 -6.16 26.98 -17.80
CA THR A 62 -4.81 26.44 -17.64
C THR A 62 -4.31 25.70 -18.87
N ASP A 63 -3.00 25.81 -19.14
CA ASP A 63 -2.30 25.06 -20.18
C ASP A 63 -1.92 23.63 -19.73
N ALA A 64 -1.23 22.88 -20.60
CA ALA A 64 -0.77 21.51 -20.32
C ALA A 64 0.20 21.38 -19.13
N LEU A 65 0.82 22.49 -18.69
CA LEU A 65 1.65 22.56 -17.49
C LEU A 65 0.88 23.10 -16.28
N GLY A 66 -0.45 23.21 -16.38
CA GLY A 66 -1.35 23.73 -15.37
C GLY A 66 -1.23 25.25 -15.15
N ARG A 67 -0.53 25.98 -16.02
CA ARG A 67 -0.24 27.41 -15.83
C ARG A 67 -1.37 28.27 -16.36
N PHE A 68 -1.64 29.38 -15.68
CA PHE A 68 -2.59 30.41 -16.14
C PHE A 68 -2.05 31.81 -15.89
N GLU A 69 -2.58 32.78 -16.63
CA GLU A 69 -2.26 34.20 -16.48
C GLU A 69 -3.53 35.04 -16.49
N LEU A 70 -3.64 35.99 -15.55
CA LEU A 70 -4.69 37.00 -15.45
C LEU A 70 -4.03 38.37 -15.44
N ALA A 71 -4.09 39.08 -16.57
CA ALA A 71 -3.43 40.38 -16.76
C ALA A 71 -4.35 41.57 -16.44
N ALA A 72 -3.78 42.77 -16.34
CA ALA A 72 -4.51 44.03 -16.14
C ALA A 72 -5.44 44.02 -14.92
N LEU A 73 -4.90 43.54 -13.80
CA LEU A 73 -5.53 43.63 -12.49
C LEU A 73 -5.13 44.94 -11.81
N ALA A 74 -6.05 45.51 -11.03
CA ALA A 74 -5.73 46.62 -10.16
C ALA A 74 -5.02 46.10 -8.90
N ALA A 75 -4.27 46.95 -8.21
CA ALA A 75 -3.78 46.60 -6.88
C ALA A 75 -4.96 46.28 -5.96
N GLY A 76 -4.92 45.16 -5.26
CA GLY A 76 -6.00 44.77 -4.39
C GLY A 76 -5.99 43.31 -3.98
N ARG A 77 -6.93 42.98 -3.11
CA ARG A 77 -7.12 41.63 -2.57
C ARG A 77 -8.17 40.89 -3.39
N TYR A 78 -7.78 39.78 -3.99
CA TYR A 78 -8.62 38.96 -4.85
C TYR A 78 -8.81 37.56 -4.27
N ARG A 79 -9.97 36.97 -4.51
CA ARG A 79 -10.28 35.58 -4.16
C ARG A 79 -10.43 34.78 -5.45
N LEU A 80 -9.57 33.78 -5.62
CA LEU A 80 -9.52 32.93 -6.80
C LEU A 80 -10.02 31.53 -6.48
N THR A 81 -10.70 30.93 -7.44
CA THR A 81 -11.04 29.51 -7.41
C THR A 81 -11.03 28.98 -8.84
N PHE A 82 -11.30 27.69 -9.02
CA PHE A 82 -11.36 27.08 -10.35
C PHE A 82 -12.38 25.95 -10.40
N GLU A 83 -12.87 25.69 -11.61
CA GLU A 83 -13.60 24.48 -11.94
C GLU A 83 -12.78 23.58 -12.85
N HIS A 84 -12.98 22.28 -12.68
CA HIS A 84 -12.40 21.28 -13.55
C HIS A 84 -13.33 20.06 -13.60
N PRO A 85 -13.50 19.39 -14.75
CA PRO A 85 -14.36 18.21 -14.87
C PRO A 85 -14.06 17.09 -13.87
N VAL A 86 -12.82 16.99 -13.39
CA VAL A 86 -12.44 16.03 -12.32
C VAL A 86 -13.13 16.33 -10.99
N LEU A 87 -13.25 17.61 -10.61
CA LEU A 87 -13.89 18.04 -9.37
C LEU A 87 -15.41 17.97 -9.46
N ASP A 88 -15.98 18.35 -10.59
CA ASP A 88 -17.42 18.22 -10.84
C ASP A 88 -17.86 16.74 -10.81
N SER A 89 -17.04 15.85 -11.39
CA SER A 89 -17.25 14.40 -11.32
C SER A 89 -17.24 13.85 -9.89
N THR A 90 -16.53 14.49 -8.96
CA THR A 90 -16.37 14.04 -7.58
C THR A 90 -17.30 14.75 -6.60
N GLY A 91 -18.06 15.78 -7.03
CA GLY A 91 -18.88 16.61 -6.15
C GLY A 91 -18.05 17.48 -5.20
N LEU A 92 -16.76 17.65 -5.50
CA LEU A 92 -15.85 18.51 -4.73
C LEU A 92 -15.75 19.88 -5.38
N ALA A 93 -15.60 20.91 -4.56
CA ALA A 93 -15.27 22.26 -5.01
C ALA A 93 -13.82 22.59 -4.66
N ALA A 94 -13.15 23.33 -5.54
CA ALA A 94 -11.82 23.85 -5.23
C ALA A 94 -11.92 24.87 -4.09
N PRO A 95 -11.06 24.78 -3.05
CA PRO A 95 -11.04 25.77 -1.99
C PRO A 95 -10.53 27.10 -2.57
N PRO A 96 -11.24 28.22 -2.31
CA PRO A 96 -10.82 29.51 -2.83
C PRO A 96 -9.57 30.00 -2.10
N VAL A 97 -8.65 30.59 -2.86
CA VAL A 97 -7.39 31.15 -2.37
C VAL A 97 -7.46 32.66 -2.47
N VAL A 98 -7.09 33.35 -1.39
CA VAL A 98 -7.02 34.81 -1.36
C VAL A 98 -5.60 35.26 -1.62
N VAL A 99 -5.42 36.20 -2.56
CA VAL A 99 -4.12 36.74 -2.96
C VAL A 99 -4.16 38.27 -2.95
N ASP A 100 -3.07 38.88 -2.50
CA ASP A 100 -2.87 40.32 -2.55
C ASP A 100 -2.02 40.64 -3.80
N VAL A 101 -2.64 41.29 -4.78
CA VAL A 101 -1.97 41.72 -6.01
C VAL A 101 -1.39 43.11 -5.81
N ALA A 102 -0.07 43.22 -5.97
CA ALA A 102 0.64 44.50 -5.91
C ALA A 102 0.32 45.35 -7.14
N GLY A 103 0.44 46.69 -7.03
CA GLY A 103 0.12 47.62 -8.12
C GLY A 103 1.08 47.59 -9.30
N ASP A 104 2.20 46.90 -9.19
CA ASP A 104 3.21 46.69 -10.21
C ASP A 104 3.83 45.29 -10.12
N GLY A 105 4.18 44.72 -11.28
CA GLY A 105 4.85 43.43 -11.37
C GLY A 105 3.93 42.21 -11.49
N ALA A 106 4.54 41.04 -11.31
CA ALA A 106 3.88 39.75 -11.42
C ALA A 106 3.71 39.10 -10.04
N THR A 107 2.46 38.84 -9.63
CA THR A 107 2.14 38.09 -8.42
C THR A 107 1.93 36.61 -8.77
N ALA A 108 2.60 35.72 -8.04
CA ALA A 108 2.46 34.27 -8.23
C ALA A 108 1.44 33.67 -7.24
N VAL A 109 0.61 32.75 -7.69
CA VAL A 109 -0.33 32.00 -6.85
C VAL A 109 -0.40 30.52 -7.25
N THR A 110 -0.59 29.64 -6.27
CA THR A 110 -0.87 28.22 -6.52
C THR A 110 -2.29 27.91 -6.09
N LEU A 111 -3.07 27.33 -6.98
CA LEU A 111 -4.39 26.78 -6.69
C LEU A 111 -4.28 25.26 -6.70
N ALA A 112 -5.03 24.58 -5.84
CA ALA A 112 -5.03 23.13 -5.81
C ALA A 112 -6.41 22.57 -5.50
N THR A 113 -6.67 21.35 -5.97
CA THR A 113 -7.82 20.57 -5.50
C THR A 113 -7.77 20.40 -3.96
N PRO A 114 -8.91 20.13 -3.29
CA PRO A 114 -8.88 19.79 -1.88
C PRO A 114 -7.89 18.67 -1.60
N GLY A 115 -7.03 18.86 -0.59
CA GLY A 115 -6.14 17.79 -0.15
C GLY A 115 -6.94 16.57 0.35
N PRO A 116 -6.33 15.36 0.36
CA PRO A 116 -7.04 14.13 0.64
C PRO A 116 -7.88 14.11 1.94
N ALA A 117 -7.33 14.63 3.04
CA ALA A 117 -8.06 14.71 4.31
C ALA A 117 -9.29 15.65 4.26
N THR A 118 -9.22 16.73 3.48
CA THR A 118 -10.36 17.64 3.28
C THR A 118 -11.40 16.99 2.38
N ALA A 119 -10.98 16.40 1.25
CA ALA A 119 -11.87 15.66 0.36
C ALA A 119 -12.60 14.52 1.09
N HIS A 120 -11.91 13.77 1.95
CA HIS A 120 -12.53 12.69 2.71
C HIS A 120 -13.55 13.18 3.72
N ARG A 121 -13.26 14.26 4.46
CA ARG A 121 -14.25 14.85 5.38
C ARG A 121 -15.51 15.31 4.66
N THR A 122 -15.39 15.77 3.41
CA THR A 122 -16.53 16.20 2.60
C THR A 122 -17.30 15.01 2.01
N LEU A 123 -16.60 14.00 1.51
CA LEU A 123 -17.20 12.87 0.77
C LEU A 123 -17.62 11.71 1.68
N CYS A 124 -16.84 11.41 2.71
CA CYS A 124 -17.01 10.30 3.64
C CYS A 124 -17.17 10.82 5.08
N PRO A 125 -18.20 11.63 5.38
CA PRO A 125 -18.32 12.32 6.68
C PRO A 125 -18.54 11.37 7.87
N HIS A 126 -19.00 10.14 7.63
CA HIS A 126 -19.29 9.15 8.65
C HIS A 126 -18.17 8.12 8.86
N ASP A 127 -17.13 8.16 8.02
CA ASP A 127 -16.02 7.21 8.08
C ASP A 127 -14.79 7.84 8.75
N PRO A 128 -14.04 7.08 9.57
CA PRO A 128 -12.80 7.57 10.15
C PRO A 128 -11.69 7.64 9.08
N TRP A 129 -10.92 8.73 9.10
CA TRP A 129 -9.74 8.87 8.24
C TRP A 129 -8.53 8.16 8.85
N HIS A 130 -8.04 7.11 8.18
CA HIS A 130 -6.77 6.45 8.48
C HIS A 130 -5.77 6.65 7.34
N GLN A 131 -4.47 6.61 7.64
CA GLN A 131 -3.42 6.82 6.61
C GLN A 131 -3.41 5.77 5.49
N LYS A 132 -4.11 4.64 5.68
CA LYS A 132 -4.22 3.52 4.73
C LYS A 132 -5.63 3.32 4.17
N THR A 133 -6.54 4.25 4.44
CA THR A 133 -7.92 4.19 3.95
C THR A 133 -8.15 5.31 2.96
N GLY A 134 -8.78 4.99 1.85
CA GLY A 134 -9.16 5.91 0.79
C GLY A 134 -10.62 5.78 0.40
N ALA A 135 -10.96 6.39 -0.73
CA ALA A 135 -12.27 6.26 -1.33
C ALA A 135 -12.17 6.02 -2.84
N ILE A 136 -13.09 5.21 -3.38
CA ILE A 136 -13.21 4.98 -4.82
C ILE A 136 -14.48 5.69 -5.31
N LEU A 137 -14.29 6.54 -6.33
CA LEU A 137 -15.37 7.15 -7.09
C LEU A 137 -15.62 6.32 -8.34
N GLY A 138 -16.73 5.59 -8.34
CA GLY A 138 -17.17 4.75 -9.45
C GLY A 138 -18.22 5.44 -10.31
N LEU A 139 -18.18 5.19 -11.61
CA LEU A 139 -19.29 5.47 -12.52
C LEU A 139 -19.88 4.16 -13.04
N VAL A 140 -21.14 3.90 -12.74
CA VAL A 140 -21.87 2.70 -13.17
C VAL A 140 -22.63 3.01 -14.45
N ARG A 141 -22.38 2.24 -15.50
CA ARG A 141 -23.01 2.45 -16.83
C ARG A 141 -23.52 1.15 -17.42
N ASN A 142 -24.44 1.25 -18.37
CA ASN A 142 -24.83 0.12 -19.18
C ASN A 142 -23.73 -0.18 -20.21
N ALA A 143 -23.26 -1.43 -20.24
CA ALA A 143 -22.21 -1.87 -21.16
C ALA A 143 -22.61 -1.76 -22.65
N ALA A 144 -23.92 -1.71 -22.96
CA ALA A 144 -24.41 -1.64 -24.34
C ALA A 144 -24.41 -0.21 -24.93
N ASP A 145 -24.85 0.79 -24.16
CA ASP A 145 -25.05 2.16 -24.66
C ASP A 145 -24.34 3.24 -23.82
N SER A 146 -23.54 2.83 -22.82
CA SER A 146 -22.80 3.71 -21.90
C SER A 146 -23.66 4.68 -21.09
N LYS A 147 -24.99 4.51 -21.06
CA LYS A 147 -25.86 5.35 -20.23
C LYS A 147 -25.66 5.03 -18.74
N PRO A 148 -25.75 6.04 -17.85
CA PRO A 148 -25.61 5.80 -16.42
C PRO A 148 -26.73 4.90 -15.90
N LEU A 149 -26.38 4.01 -14.95
CA LEU A 149 -27.32 3.13 -14.29
C LEU A 149 -27.54 3.58 -12.84
N PRO A 150 -28.74 4.05 -12.48
CA PRO A 150 -29.06 4.46 -11.12
C PRO A 150 -29.48 3.28 -10.24
N ASP A 151 -29.40 3.47 -8.92
CA ASP A 151 -29.84 2.52 -7.88
C ASP A 151 -29.21 1.12 -7.98
N ILE A 152 -27.99 1.04 -8.49
CA ILE A 152 -27.23 -0.20 -8.52
C ILE A 152 -26.43 -0.33 -7.23
N MET A 153 -26.61 -1.46 -6.53
CA MET A 153 -25.74 -1.82 -5.41
C MET A 153 -24.37 -2.21 -5.96
N VAL A 154 -23.32 -1.50 -5.53
CA VAL A 154 -21.93 -1.82 -5.81
C VAL A 154 -21.23 -2.17 -4.50
N THR A 155 -20.58 -3.33 -4.48
CA THR A 155 -19.82 -3.81 -3.33
C THR A 155 -18.35 -3.89 -3.70
N ALA A 156 -17.50 -3.22 -2.92
CA ALA A 156 -16.06 -3.41 -2.91
C ALA A 156 -15.70 -4.59 -2.01
N HIS A 157 -14.82 -5.46 -2.49
CA HIS A 157 -14.26 -6.59 -1.76
C HIS A 157 -12.74 -6.52 -1.80
N TRP A 158 -12.09 -6.77 -0.66
CA TRP A 158 -10.64 -6.88 -0.56
C TRP A 158 -10.26 -7.87 0.53
N THR A 159 -8.99 -8.24 0.55
CA THR A 159 -8.39 -9.03 1.61
C THR A 159 -7.11 -8.36 2.04
N ILE A 160 -7.04 -7.94 3.30
CA ILE A 160 -5.79 -7.48 3.92
C ILE A 160 -5.14 -8.65 4.66
N TYR A 161 -3.82 -8.62 4.76
CA TYR A 161 -3.06 -9.61 5.52
C TYR A 161 -2.51 -8.95 6.79
N VAL A 162 -3.04 -9.37 7.94
CA VAL A 162 -2.60 -8.87 9.24
C VAL A 162 -1.48 -9.77 9.76
N LEU A 163 -0.34 -9.16 10.09
CA LEU A 163 0.81 -9.84 10.67
C LEU A 163 0.64 -9.88 12.20
N GLY A 164 0.28 -11.05 12.73
CA GLY A 164 0.33 -11.34 14.16
C GLY A 164 1.70 -11.88 14.58
N ALA A 165 1.88 -12.13 15.88
CA ALA A 165 3.07 -12.82 16.39
C ALA A 165 3.14 -14.24 15.81
N GLY A 166 3.84 -14.39 14.67
CA GLY A 166 4.10 -15.68 14.00
C GLY A 166 3.03 -16.18 13.03
N SER A 167 1.96 -15.43 12.77
CA SER A 167 0.94 -15.82 11.77
C SER A 167 0.52 -14.66 10.87
N VAL A 168 0.31 -14.98 9.58
CA VAL A 168 -0.30 -14.07 8.61
C VAL A 168 -1.76 -14.45 8.52
N ARG A 169 -2.65 -13.57 8.98
CA ARG A 169 -4.10 -13.80 8.91
C ARG A 169 -4.68 -12.97 7.77
N ALA A 170 -5.36 -13.65 6.85
CA ALA A 170 -6.17 -12.98 5.83
C ALA A 170 -7.46 -12.46 6.49
N GLU A 171 -7.72 -11.17 6.40
CA GLU A 171 -8.95 -10.53 6.84
C GLU A 171 -9.68 -9.95 5.63
N PRO A 172 -10.83 -10.53 5.24
CA PRO A 172 -11.64 -9.96 4.19
C PRO A 172 -12.31 -8.68 4.69
N GLY A 173 -12.36 -7.67 3.83
CA GLY A 173 -13.10 -6.44 4.08
C GLY A 173 -14.06 -6.14 2.93
N THR A 174 -15.11 -5.40 3.25
CA THR A 174 -16.14 -5.01 2.29
C THR A 174 -16.62 -3.59 2.54
N ALA A 175 -16.93 -2.86 1.47
CA ALA A 175 -17.67 -1.61 1.51
C ALA A 175 -18.76 -1.66 0.45
N ALA A 176 -19.91 -1.04 0.68
CA ALA A 176 -21.00 -1.05 -0.28
C ALA A 176 -21.67 0.31 -0.37
N ALA A 177 -22.09 0.68 -1.57
CA ALA A 177 -22.82 1.90 -1.84
C ALA A 177 -23.73 1.73 -3.05
N ARG A 178 -24.78 2.56 -3.13
CA ARG A 178 -25.69 2.59 -4.28
C ARG A 178 -25.32 3.69 -5.24
N SER A 179 -25.47 3.46 -6.54
CA SER A 179 -25.32 4.50 -7.54
C SER A 179 -26.48 5.51 -7.51
N ASP A 180 -26.17 6.79 -7.67
CA ASP A 180 -27.17 7.86 -7.75
C ASP A 180 -27.84 7.94 -9.14
N ARG A 181 -28.70 8.95 -9.36
CA ARG A 181 -29.38 9.16 -10.65
C ARG A 181 -28.43 9.40 -11.84
N SER A 182 -27.21 9.85 -11.57
CA SER A 182 -26.16 10.05 -12.56
C SER A 182 -25.25 8.82 -12.74
N GLY A 183 -25.57 7.71 -12.06
CA GLY A 183 -24.79 6.48 -12.07
C GLY A 183 -23.52 6.55 -11.21
N ARG A 184 -23.33 7.61 -10.40
CA ARG A 184 -22.13 7.76 -9.57
C ARG A 184 -22.28 6.99 -8.27
N VAL A 185 -21.20 6.35 -7.85
CA VAL A 185 -21.12 5.64 -6.56
C VAL A 185 -19.83 6.03 -5.85
N LEU A 186 -19.92 6.25 -4.54
CA LEU A 186 -18.79 6.56 -3.67
C LEU A 186 -18.62 5.44 -2.66
N LEU A 187 -17.46 4.79 -2.68
CA LEU A 187 -17.09 3.72 -1.76
C LEU A 187 -15.99 4.23 -0.83
N CYS A 188 -16.36 4.49 0.42
CA CYS A 188 -15.46 4.95 1.47
C CYS A 188 -14.82 3.78 2.23
N ASN A 189 -13.78 4.09 3.02
CA ASN A 189 -13.08 3.13 3.88
C ASN A 189 -12.51 1.91 3.13
N VAL A 190 -12.01 2.14 1.91
CA VAL A 190 -11.32 1.11 1.12
C VAL A 190 -9.81 1.18 1.37
N PRO A 191 -9.09 0.05 1.43
CA PRO A 191 -7.65 0.06 1.66
C PRO A 191 -6.91 0.65 0.46
N THR A 192 -5.81 1.37 0.72
CA THR A 192 -5.00 1.97 -0.33
C THR A 192 -3.80 1.12 -0.76
N ASP A 193 -3.47 0.08 -0.01
CA ASP A 193 -2.27 -0.77 -0.17
C ASP A 193 -2.56 -2.18 -0.71
N VAL A 194 -3.81 -2.49 -1.05
CA VAL A 194 -4.20 -3.74 -1.70
C VAL A 194 -5.21 -3.48 -2.82
N ALA A 195 -5.25 -4.38 -3.80
CA ALA A 195 -6.23 -4.30 -4.88
C ALA A 195 -7.65 -4.58 -4.37
N VAL A 196 -8.60 -3.74 -4.79
CA VAL A 196 -10.01 -3.79 -4.43
C VAL A 196 -10.82 -4.26 -5.64
N VAL A 197 -11.67 -5.28 -5.45
CA VAL A 197 -12.61 -5.75 -6.47
C VAL A 197 -13.97 -5.11 -6.24
N LEU A 198 -14.38 -4.25 -7.16
CA LEU A 198 -15.76 -3.78 -7.23
C LEU A 198 -16.62 -4.81 -7.94
N GLN A 199 -17.81 -5.05 -7.41
CA GLN A 199 -18.81 -5.94 -7.99
C GLN A 199 -20.17 -5.26 -7.97
N GLY A 200 -20.93 -5.40 -9.06
CA GLY A 200 -22.30 -4.90 -9.15
C GLY A 200 -23.12 -5.74 -10.13
N ARG A 201 -24.45 -5.66 -10.03
CA ARG A 201 -25.39 -6.36 -10.93
C ARG A 201 -26.52 -5.43 -11.32
N ALA A 202 -26.89 -5.45 -12.60
CA ALA A 202 -28.04 -4.72 -13.12
C ALA A 202 -29.07 -5.70 -13.71
N GLY A 203 -30.31 -5.64 -13.23
CA GLY A 203 -31.40 -6.51 -13.69
C GLY A 203 -31.05 -8.01 -13.66
N GLU A 204 -31.35 -8.69 -14.77
CA GLU A 204 -31.05 -10.12 -14.97
C GLU A 204 -29.66 -10.38 -15.55
N GLY A 205 -28.91 -9.32 -15.81
CA GLY A 205 -27.55 -9.44 -16.32
C GLY A 205 -26.59 -10.01 -15.28
N PRO A 206 -25.50 -10.63 -15.72
CA PRO A 206 -24.48 -11.20 -14.83
C PRO A 206 -23.82 -10.12 -13.95
N ALA A 207 -23.23 -10.53 -12.81
CA ALA A 207 -22.44 -9.61 -11.99
C ALA A 207 -21.24 -9.10 -12.81
N GLY A 208 -21.05 -7.78 -12.92
CA GLY A 208 -19.86 -7.18 -13.50
C GLY A 208 -18.84 -6.88 -12.42
N MET A 209 -17.56 -6.90 -12.78
CA MET A 209 -16.47 -6.65 -11.84
C MET A 209 -15.44 -5.67 -12.38
N ALA A 210 -14.87 -4.88 -11.48
CA ALA A 210 -13.71 -4.04 -11.75
C ALA A 210 -12.64 -4.17 -10.69
N LEU A 211 -11.40 -4.36 -11.11
CA LEU A 211 -10.24 -4.35 -10.21
C LEU A 211 -9.70 -2.93 -10.14
N VAL A 212 -9.52 -2.42 -8.92
CA VAL A 212 -9.01 -1.07 -8.66
C VAL A 212 -7.80 -1.18 -7.75
N ASP A 213 -6.69 -0.60 -8.18
CA ASP A 213 -5.50 -0.41 -7.35
C ASP A 213 -5.32 1.09 -7.06
N LEU A 214 -5.34 1.44 -5.78
CA LEU A 214 -5.15 2.82 -5.36
C LEU A 214 -3.66 3.20 -5.32
N ASP A 215 -2.73 2.24 -5.26
CA ASP A 215 -1.28 2.47 -5.22
C ASP A 215 -0.88 3.50 -4.16
N GLY A 216 -1.41 3.32 -2.94
CA GLY A 216 -1.19 4.22 -1.81
C GLY A 216 -1.94 5.56 -1.88
N ARG A 217 -2.63 5.87 -2.98
CA ARG A 217 -3.40 7.11 -3.13
C ARG A 217 -4.69 7.06 -2.31
N ALA A 218 -5.06 8.21 -1.76
CA ALA A 218 -6.28 8.33 -0.99
C ALA A 218 -7.58 8.25 -1.83
N PHE A 219 -7.51 8.56 -3.12
CA PHE A 219 -8.67 8.56 -4.00
C PHE A 219 -8.37 7.88 -5.33
N GLY A 220 -9.32 7.08 -5.78
CA GLY A 220 -9.28 6.41 -7.09
C GLY A 220 -10.55 6.66 -7.88
N ARG A 221 -10.45 6.58 -9.20
CA ARG A 221 -11.59 6.61 -10.12
C ARG A 221 -11.66 5.33 -10.91
N THR A 222 -12.87 4.87 -11.16
CA THR A 222 -13.10 3.71 -12.02
C THR A 222 -14.48 3.78 -12.69
N SER A 223 -14.67 2.97 -13.72
CA SER A 223 -15.97 2.74 -14.34
C SER A 223 -16.35 1.28 -14.21
N LEU A 224 -17.60 1.03 -13.80
CA LEU A 224 -18.20 -0.30 -13.75
C LEU A 224 -19.31 -0.36 -14.80
N ASP A 225 -18.97 -0.86 -15.98
CA ASP A 225 -19.96 -1.12 -17.01
C ASP A 225 -20.73 -2.41 -16.65
N LEU A 226 -22.05 -2.47 -16.79
CA LEU A 226 -22.86 -3.63 -16.43
C LEU A 226 -23.77 -4.03 -17.58
N ALA A 227 -23.90 -5.32 -17.82
CA ALA A 227 -24.93 -5.84 -18.70
C ALA A 227 -26.25 -5.92 -17.92
N VAL A 228 -27.35 -5.48 -18.52
CA VAL A 228 -28.70 -5.52 -17.91
C VAL A 228 -29.44 -6.83 -18.23
N ALA A 229 -28.99 -7.54 -19.28
CA ALA A 229 -29.53 -8.82 -19.72
C ALA A 229 -28.41 -9.86 -19.88
N ALA A 230 -28.77 -11.14 -19.81
CA ALA A 230 -27.87 -12.23 -20.09
C ALA A 230 -27.54 -12.28 -21.58
N ALA A 231 -26.28 -12.00 -21.91
CA ALA A 231 -25.71 -12.17 -23.23
C ALA A 231 -24.29 -12.73 -23.07
N THR A 232 -23.78 -13.41 -24.08
CA THR A 232 -22.42 -13.98 -24.05
C THR A 232 -21.58 -13.50 -25.24
N GLY A 233 -20.27 -13.56 -25.09
CA GLY A 233 -19.28 -13.29 -26.12
C GLY A 233 -18.10 -14.25 -26.01
N THR A 234 -17.06 -14.00 -26.81
CA THR A 234 -15.82 -14.80 -26.79
C THR A 234 -14.66 -13.93 -26.33
N LEU A 235 -13.83 -14.45 -25.42
CA LEU A 235 -12.53 -13.86 -25.08
C LEU A 235 -11.42 -14.70 -25.70
N THR A 236 -10.52 -14.05 -26.41
CA THR A 236 -9.28 -14.65 -26.92
C THR A 236 -8.10 -13.90 -26.32
N GLY A 237 -6.97 -14.57 -26.12
CA GLY A 237 -5.84 -13.88 -25.54
C GLY A 237 -4.55 -14.67 -25.55
N VAL A 238 -3.53 -14.07 -24.94
CA VAL A 238 -2.23 -14.68 -24.71
C VAL A 238 -1.79 -14.45 -23.26
N VAL A 239 -1.23 -15.48 -22.65
CA VAL A 239 -0.59 -15.43 -21.33
C VAL A 239 0.92 -15.27 -21.53
N ARG A 240 1.51 -14.23 -20.93
CA ARG A 240 2.94 -13.95 -21.05
C ARG A 240 3.56 -13.38 -19.79
N LYS A 241 4.88 -13.37 -19.73
CA LYS A 241 5.70 -12.71 -18.72
C LYS A 241 5.88 -11.24 -19.06
N ARG A 242 6.36 -10.44 -18.10
CA ARG A 242 6.69 -9.01 -18.31
C ARG A 242 7.76 -8.80 -19.40
N ASN A 243 8.67 -9.75 -19.58
CA ASN A 243 9.69 -9.72 -20.64
C ASN A 243 9.17 -10.16 -22.03
N GLY A 244 7.86 -10.43 -22.17
CA GLY A 244 7.22 -10.84 -23.42
C GLY A 244 7.24 -12.34 -23.71
N THR A 245 7.94 -13.17 -22.93
CA THR A 245 7.93 -14.63 -23.11
C THR A 245 6.55 -15.21 -22.80
N VAL A 246 6.01 -16.05 -23.69
CA VAL A 246 4.70 -16.69 -23.49
C VAL A 246 4.76 -17.79 -22.42
N ILE A 247 3.62 -18.09 -21.81
CA ILE A 247 3.49 -19.12 -20.77
C ILE A 247 2.47 -20.15 -21.23
N ALA A 248 2.96 -21.34 -21.59
CA ALA A 248 2.14 -22.48 -21.95
C ALA A 248 1.54 -23.18 -20.73
N GLY A 249 0.40 -23.86 -20.92
CA GLY A 249 -0.23 -24.69 -19.89
C GLY A 249 -0.89 -23.93 -18.74
N ALA A 250 -0.86 -22.59 -18.76
CA ALA A 250 -1.54 -21.75 -17.78
C ALA A 250 -3.05 -22.00 -17.81
N THR A 251 -3.66 -22.20 -16.65
CA THR A 251 -5.11 -22.28 -16.52
C THR A 251 -5.67 -20.86 -16.45
N VAL A 252 -6.53 -20.52 -17.40
CA VAL A 252 -7.17 -19.21 -17.51
C VAL A 252 -8.63 -19.35 -17.11
N VAL A 253 -9.06 -18.56 -16.12
CA VAL A 253 -10.43 -18.57 -15.60
C VAL A 253 -11.02 -17.17 -15.67
N VAL A 254 -12.33 -17.09 -15.87
CA VAL A 254 -13.09 -15.84 -15.71
C VAL A 254 -13.69 -15.83 -14.32
N ILE A 255 -13.22 -14.92 -13.47
CA ILE A 255 -13.66 -14.82 -12.07
C ILE A 255 -15.18 -14.66 -12.01
N GLY A 256 -15.83 -15.34 -11.07
CA GLY A 256 -17.29 -15.30 -10.89
C GLY A 256 -18.09 -16.07 -11.94
N THR A 257 -17.45 -16.92 -12.75
CA THR A 257 -18.10 -17.82 -13.72
C THR A 257 -17.40 -19.18 -13.75
N ASP A 258 -18.03 -20.19 -14.38
CA ASP A 258 -17.41 -21.50 -14.59
C ASP A 258 -16.51 -21.57 -15.84
N SER A 259 -16.38 -20.45 -16.57
CA SER A 259 -15.60 -20.38 -17.81
C SER A 259 -14.11 -20.56 -17.54
N ARG A 260 -13.52 -21.61 -18.13
CA ARG A 260 -12.10 -21.95 -18.02
C ARG A 260 -11.52 -22.40 -19.35
N ALA A 261 -10.25 -22.09 -19.58
CA ALA A 261 -9.47 -22.54 -20.73
C ALA A 261 -8.03 -22.82 -20.30
N GLN A 262 -7.31 -23.62 -21.06
CA GLN A 262 -5.88 -23.83 -20.87
C GLN A 262 -5.12 -23.13 -22.00
N ALA A 263 -4.03 -22.45 -21.65
CA ALA A 263 -3.16 -21.81 -22.62
C ALA A 263 -2.37 -22.86 -23.42
N ASP A 264 -2.34 -22.72 -24.74
CA ASP A 264 -1.60 -23.57 -25.67
C ASP A 264 -0.06 -23.33 -25.59
N GLU A 265 0.72 -24.01 -26.43
CA GLU A 265 2.19 -23.89 -26.47
C GLU A 265 2.69 -22.48 -26.82
N LEU A 266 1.86 -21.68 -27.50
CA LEU A 266 2.13 -20.28 -27.83
C LEU A 266 1.56 -19.34 -26.76
N GLY A 267 1.06 -19.86 -25.63
CA GLY A 267 0.40 -19.14 -24.56
C GLY A 267 -0.99 -18.63 -24.93
N GLY A 268 -1.53 -19.00 -26.09
CA GLY A 268 -2.83 -18.59 -26.60
C GLY A 268 -3.98 -19.29 -25.88
N PHE A 269 -5.10 -18.59 -25.68
CA PHE A 269 -6.31 -19.18 -25.10
C PHE A 269 -7.58 -18.62 -25.75
N THR A 270 -8.66 -19.40 -25.67
CA THR A 270 -10.01 -18.99 -26.08
C THR A 270 -11.03 -19.43 -25.04
N LEU A 271 -11.79 -18.46 -24.51
CA LEU A 271 -12.92 -18.65 -23.61
C LEU A 271 -14.20 -18.30 -24.37
N ARG A 272 -15.08 -19.29 -24.53
CA ARG A 272 -16.39 -19.13 -25.19
C ARG A 272 -17.47 -18.93 -24.14
N ASP A 273 -18.61 -18.41 -24.60
CA ASP A 273 -19.82 -18.23 -23.79
C ASP A 273 -19.61 -17.40 -22.52
N VAL A 274 -18.64 -16.48 -22.56
CA VAL A 274 -18.35 -15.60 -21.43
C VAL A 274 -19.43 -14.55 -21.35
N SER A 275 -20.03 -14.39 -20.18
CA SER A 275 -21.12 -13.43 -19.98
C SER A 275 -20.64 -12.00 -20.28
N ALA A 276 -21.43 -11.24 -21.03
CA ALA A 276 -21.13 -9.89 -21.46
C ALA A 276 -20.90 -8.93 -20.27
N GLY A 277 -20.17 -7.86 -20.52
CA GLY A 277 -19.73 -6.86 -19.54
C GLY A 277 -18.24 -6.99 -19.15
N PRO A 278 -17.74 -6.12 -18.26
CA PRO A 278 -16.39 -6.16 -17.73
C PRO A 278 -16.21 -7.38 -16.82
N ARG A 279 -15.13 -8.09 -17.09
CA ARG A 279 -14.72 -9.35 -16.47
C ARG A 279 -13.28 -9.23 -16.02
N ILE A 280 -12.98 -9.89 -14.90
CA ILE A 280 -11.61 -10.15 -14.49
C ILE A 280 -11.25 -11.55 -14.97
N VAL A 281 -10.20 -11.63 -15.78
CA VAL A 281 -9.63 -12.88 -16.25
C VAL A 281 -8.34 -13.12 -15.48
N GLU A 282 -8.24 -14.28 -14.84
CA GLU A 282 -7.08 -14.68 -14.06
C GLU A 282 -6.38 -15.85 -14.74
N ALA A 283 -5.07 -15.76 -14.91
CA ALA A 283 -4.21 -16.86 -15.35
C ALA A 283 -3.39 -17.38 -14.18
N GLN A 284 -3.42 -18.69 -13.97
CA GLN A 284 -2.64 -19.40 -12.97
C GLN A 284 -1.70 -20.40 -13.64
N ALA A 285 -0.42 -20.40 -13.27
CA ALA A 285 0.52 -21.45 -13.66
C ALA A 285 1.50 -21.73 -12.52
N VAL A 286 1.99 -22.96 -12.46
CA VAL A 286 2.95 -23.41 -11.43
C VAL A 286 4.24 -22.58 -11.49
N GLY A 287 4.70 -22.10 -10.33
CA GLY A 287 5.92 -21.31 -10.22
C GLY A 287 5.77 -19.81 -10.51
N TYR A 288 4.54 -19.32 -10.68
CA TYR A 288 4.27 -17.91 -10.93
C TYR A 288 3.13 -17.38 -10.05
N PRO A 289 3.21 -16.13 -9.58
CA PRO A 289 2.04 -15.43 -9.06
C PRO A 289 0.94 -15.34 -10.13
N PRO A 290 -0.35 -15.43 -9.75
CA PRO A 290 -1.46 -15.31 -10.71
C PRO A 290 -1.44 -13.95 -11.41
N GLY A 291 -1.61 -13.97 -12.72
CA GLY A 291 -1.78 -12.76 -13.53
C GLY A 291 -3.26 -12.42 -13.66
N ARG A 292 -3.63 -11.15 -13.48
CA ARG A 292 -5.02 -10.68 -13.64
C ARG A 292 -5.08 -9.60 -14.71
N ALA A 293 -6.12 -9.67 -15.55
CA ALA A 293 -6.42 -8.63 -16.52
C ALA A 293 -7.92 -8.33 -16.53
N GLN A 294 -8.27 -7.08 -16.80
CA GLN A 294 -9.66 -6.67 -16.99
C GLN A 294 -9.99 -6.66 -18.49
N ALA A 295 -11.12 -7.22 -18.88
CA ALA A 295 -11.60 -7.21 -20.25
C ALA A 295 -13.11 -6.96 -20.30
N THR A 296 -13.57 -6.17 -21.26
CA THR A 296 -15.00 -5.95 -21.49
C THR A 296 -15.50 -6.85 -22.60
N VAL A 297 -16.34 -7.83 -22.25
CA VAL A 297 -16.93 -8.77 -23.20
C VAL A 297 -18.16 -8.13 -23.84
N ARG A 298 -18.14 -7.98 -25.16
CA ARG A 298 -19.30 -7.50 -25.92
C ARG A 298 -20.14 -8.68 -26.41
N PRO A 299 -21.49 -8.56 -26.40
CA PRO A 299 -22.38 -9.61 -26.91
C PRO A 299 -22.02 -10.04 -28.33
N GLY A 300 -21.86 -11.35 -28.55
CA GLY A 300 -21.62 -11.95 -29.87
C GLY A 300 -20.26 -11.64 -30.52
N LEU A 301 -19.40 -10.86 -29.88
CA LEU A 301 -18.09 -10.47 -30.42
C LEU A 301 -16.95 -11.25 -29.75
N ALA A 302 -15.87 -11.45 -30.52
CA ALA A 302 -14.61 -11.93 -30.01
C ALA A 302 -13.73 -10.74 -29.59
N GLN A 303 -13.43 -10.64 -28.29
CA GLN A 303 -12.56 -9.61 -27.73
C GLN A 303 -11.19 -10.19 -27.42
N ARG A 304 -10.13 -9.42 -27.71
CA ARG A 304 -8.76 -9.81 -27.37
C ARG A 304 -8.34 -9.22 -26.03
N VAL A 305 -7.69 -10.02 -25.19
CA VAL A 305 -7.10 -9.62 -23.90
C VAL A 305 -5.70 -10.19 -23.79
N GLU A 306 -4.85 -9.52 -23.04
CA GLU A 306 -3.51 -9.98 -22.71
C GLU A 306 -3.38 -10.11 -21.20
N ILE A 307 -2.81 -11.23 -20.74
CA ILE A 307 -2.58 -11.47 -19.32
C ILE A 307 -1.07 -11.54 -19.09
N VAL A 308 -0.56 -10.58 -18.32
CA VAL A 308 0.84 -10.58 -17.88
C VAL A 308 0.91 -11.21 -16.50
N MET A 309 1.64 -12.31 -16.37
CA MET A 309 1.88 -12.95 -15.08
C MET A 309 3.03 -12.28 -14.34
N GLY A 310 2.94 -12.30 -13.00
CA GLY A 310 4.00 -11.79 -12.13
C GLY A 310 5.32 -12.53 -12.37
N ASP A 311 6.44 -11.87 -12.04
CA ASP A 311 7.74 -12.51 -12.12
C ASP A 311 7.71 -13.80 -11.28
N SER A 312 8.19 -14.90 -11.87
CA SER A 312 8.24 -16.20 -11.22
C SER A 312 8.84 -16.00 -9.83
N ILE A 313 8.10 -16.39 -8.79
CA ILE A 313 8.75 -16.66 -7.51
C ILE A 313 9.63 -17.84 -7.86
N ALA A 314 10.94 -17.60 -7.97
CA ALA A 314 11.88 -18.68 -8.10
C ALA A 314 11.57 -19.63 -6.93
N VAL A 315 10.90 -20.75 -7.22
CA VAL A 315 11.02 -21.92 -6.38
C VAL A 315 12.48 -22.27 -6.58
N LEU A 316 13.31 -21.79 -5.67
CA LEU A 316 14.70 -22.16 -5.64
C LEU A 316 14.69 -23.69 -5.59
N ASP A 317 15.30 -24.33 -6.58
CA ASP A 317 15.89 -25.64 -6.38
C ASP A 317 16.62 -25.60 -5.04
N PRO A 318 16.56 -26.65 -4.19
CA PRO A 318 17.24 -26.63 -2.91
C PRO A 318 18.68 -26.18 -3.14
N VAL A 319 18.99 -24.96 -2.71
CA VAL A 319 20.31 -24.38 -2.86
C VAL A 319 21.20 -25.20 -1.96
N THR A 320 21.94 -26.14 -2.54
CA THR A 320 23.18 -26.62 -1.96
C THR A 320 24.08 -25.39 -1.86
N VAL A 321 24.14 -24.80 -0.67
CA VAL A 321 24.97 -23.63 -0.40
C VAL A 321 26.43 -24.07 -0.42
N GLU A 322 27.04 -24.06 -1.60
CA GLU A 322 28.49 -23.93 -1.76
C GLU A 322 28.78 -22.50 -2.21
N GLY A 323 28.93 -21.60 -1.24
CA GLY A 323 29.27 -20.20 -1.51
C GLY A 323 29.70 -19.51 -0.22
N ARG A 324 31.02 -19.29 -0.10
CA ARG A 324 31.77 -18.80 1.08
C ARG A 324 31.20 -17.53 1.72
N SER A 325 30.20 -17.72 2.57
CA SER A 325 29.95 -16.94 3.78
C SER A 325 30.38 -17.85 4.91
N GLU A 326 31.25 -17.42 5.80
CA GLU A 326 31.54 -18.21 7.01
C GLU A 326 30.19 -18.39 7.73
N PRO A 327 29.65 -19.62 7.85
CA PRO A 327 28.31 -19.82 8.38
C PRO A 327 28.25 -19.18 9.76
N TYR A 328 27.19 -18.45 10.10
CA TYR A 328 27.08 -17.80 11.43
C TYR A 328 27.43 -18.76 12.57
N LEU A 329 27.04 -20.03 12.44
CA LEU A 329 27.40 -21.14 13.34
C LEU A 329 28.91 -21.41 13.43
N ALA A 330 29.66 -21.30 12.33
CA ALA A 330 31.12 -21.35 12.37
C ALA A 330 31.70 -20.15 13.14
N ARG A 331 31.18 -18.94 12.91
CA ARG A 331 31.64 -17.71 13.57
C ARG A 331 31.40 -17.70 15.08
N VAL A 332 30.23 -18.15 15.53
CA VAL A 332 29.92 -18.29 16.97
C VAL A 332 30.57 -19.54 17.60
N GLY A 333 31.31 -20.31 16.80
CA GLY A 333 32.08 -21.47 17.22
C GLY A 333 31.27 -22.75 17.43
N PHE A 334 29.99 -22.78 17.02
CA PHE A 334 29.13 -23.97 17.09
C PHE A 334 29.77 -25.13 16.32
N GLU A 335 30.21 -24.91 15.07
CA GLU A 335 30.79 -25.98 14.25
C GLU A 335 32.07 -26.55 14.87
N ARG A 336 32.89 -25.68 15.49
CA ARG A 336 34.10 -26.10 16.21
C ARG A 336 33.74 -26.98 17.42
N ARG A 337 32.71 -26.61 18.18
CA ARG A 337 32.26 -27.36 19.36
C ARG A 337 31.55 -28.66 18.99
N ARG A 338 30.74 -28.66 17.94
CA ARG A 338 30.11 -29.85 17.36
C ARG A 338 31.15 -30.89 16.95
N LYS A 339 32.21 -30.46 16.26
CA LYS A 339 33.35 -31.34 15.89
C LYS A 339 34.15 -31.85 17.07
N ALA A 340 34.25 -31.06 18.14
CA ALA A 340 34.89 -31.50 19.39
C ALA A 340 34.05 -32.53 20.18
N ALA A 341 32.79 -32.75 19.79
CA ALA A 341 31.88 -33.76 20.34
C ALA A 341 31.71 -33.73 21.87
N GLN A 342 31.91 -32.56 22.47
CA GLN A 342 31.63 -32.31 23.88
C GLN A 342 30.23 -31.73 23.96
N GLY A 343 29.24 -32.53 24.37
CA GLY A 343 27.83 -32.13 24.41
C GLY A 343 26.98 -32.75 23.28
N HIS A 344 25.71 -32.36 23.26
CA HIS A 344 24.75 -32.79 22.23
C HIS A 344 24.34 -31.58 21.38
N PHE A 345 24.30 -31.77 20.07
CA PHE A 345 24.17 -30.68 19.10
C PHE A 345 22.98 -30.96 18.19
N LEU A 346 22.06 -30.02 18.13
CA LEU A 346 20.90 -30.09 17.24
C LEU A 346 20.99 -28.96 16.23
N ASP A 347 20.84 -29.26 14.95
CA ASP A 347 20.69 -28.27 13.89
C ASP A 347 19.22 -28.10 13.46
N THR A 348 18.96 -27.27 12.44
CA THR A 348 17.59 -27.02 11.97
C THR A 348 16.88 -28.27 11.47
N THR A 349 17.61 -29.27 10.99
CA THR A 349 17.06 -30.55 10.51
C THR A 349 16.53 -31.35 11.70
N ASP A 350 17.35 -31.41 12.75
CA ASP A 350 17.04 -32.06 14.01
C ASP A 350 15.80 -31.44 14.67
N VAL A 351 15.80 -30.11 14.83
CA VAL A 351 14.67 -29.35 15.41
C VAL A 351 13.38 -29.58 14.64
N LYS A 352 13.44 -29.57 13.29
CA LYS A 352 12.27 -29.83 12.44
C LYS A 352 11.78 -31.27 12.56
N SER A 353 12.69 -32.23 12.64
CA SER A 353 12.35 -33.66 12.77
C SER A 353 11.66 -34.00 14.10
N ALA A 354 11.89 -33.19 15.13
CA ALA A 354 11.25 -33.34 16.43
C ALA A 354 9.72 -33.19 16.39
N GLY A 355 9.19 -32.44 15.42
CA GLY A 355 7.75 -32.12 15.34
C GLY A 355 7.22 -31.38 16.59
N ALA A 356 8.11 -30.70 17.31
CA ALA A 356 7.81 -30.04 18.57
C ALA A 356 6.89 -28.83 18.35
N VAL A 357 5.83 -28.72 19.16
CA VAL A 357 4.96 -27.53 19.17
C VAL A 357 5.49 -26.51 20.18
N GLN A 358 6.10 -26.99 21.26
CA GLN A 358 6.79 -26.16 22.25
C GLN A 358 8.29 -26.35 22.19
N PHE A 359 9.05 -25.29 22.47
CA PHE A 359 10.51 -25.30 22.40
C PHE A 359 11.13 -26.42 23.25
N GLU A 360 10.62 -26.65 24.46
CA GLU A 360 11.17 -27.64 25.38
C GLU A 360 11.01 -29.08 24.87
N GLU A 361 10.03 -29.35 24.00
CA GLU A 361 9.82 -30.68 23.43
C GLU A 361 10.93 -31.08 22.45
N VAL A 362 11.65 -30.12 21.89
CA VAL A 362 12.84 -30.37 21.07
C VAL A 362 13.89 -31.16 21.85
N PHE A 363 13.94 -31.03 23.18
CA PHE A 363 14.93 -31.76 23.97
C PHE A 363 14.59 -33.24 24.19
N ARG A 364 13.41 -33.73 23.76
CA ARG A 364 13.04 -35.17 23.87
C ARG A 364 14.01 -36.09 23.14
N MET A 365 14.65 -35.57 22.09
CA MET A 365 15.61 -36.28 21.25
C MET A 365 17.04 -36.24 21.80
N VAL A 366 17.28 -35.51 22.90
CA VAL A 366 18.58 -35.41 23.54
C VAL A 366 18.72 -36.49 24.63
N PRO A 367 19.68 -37.43 24.51
CA PRO A 367 19.89 -38.44 25.53
C PRO A 367 20.23 -37.84 26.90
N GLY A 368 19.54 -38.31 27.94
CA GLY A 368 19.76 -37.83 29.31
C GLY A 368 19.04 -36.53 29.67
N VAL A 369 18.13 -36.05 28.81
CA VAL A 369 17.17 -35.00 29.16
C VAL A 369 15.86 -35.62 29.64
N ARG A 370 15.29 -35.07 30.71
CA ARG A 370 13.94 -35.37 31.18
C ARG A 370 13.09 -34.11 31.09
N LEU A 371 11.91 -34.22 30.49
CA LEU A 371 10.91 -33.15 30.50
C LEU A 371 9.91 -33.39 31.63
N ARG A 372 9.79 -32.42 32.54
CA ARG A 372 8.81 -32.46 33.64
C ARG A 372 7.66 -31.52 33.31
N PRO A 373 6.39 -31.97 33.34
CA PRO A 373 5.26 -31.07 33.12
C PRO A 373 5.25 -29.90 34.10
N ASN A 374 4.97 -28.69 33.60
CA ASN A 374 4.84 -27.45 34.37
C ASN A 374 3.74 -26.57 33.76
N GLY A 375 2.51 -26.71 34.27
CA GLY A 375 1.35 -26.02 33.71
C GLY A 375 1.11 -26.43 32.26
N SER A 376 1.10 -25.45 31.35
CA SER A 376 0.97 -25.67 29.91
C SER A 376 2.29 -25.95 29.17
N SER A 377 3.42 -26.04 29.89
CA SER A 377 4.75 -26.25 29.31
C SER A 377 5.57 -27.31 30.06
N TYR A 378 6.88 -27.41 29.77
CA TYR A 378 7.80 -28.39 30.34
C TYR A 378 9.02 -27.73 30.99
N LEU A 379 9.55 -28.39 32.02
CA LEU A 379 10.86 -28.10 32.58
C LEU A 379 11.88 -29.06 32.00
N VAL A 380 13.02 -28.53 31.57
CA VAL A 380 14.12 -29.32 31.03
C VAL A 380 15.08 -29.66 32.15
N GLU A 381 15.22 -30.96 32.44
CA GLU A 381 16.11 -31.45 33.49
C GLU A 381 17.20 -32.33 32.88
N LEU A 382 18.47 -32.00 33.15
CA LEU A 382 19.61 -32.79 32.68
C LEU A 382 19.99 -33.80 33.76
N GLN A 383 19.95 -35.10 33.42
CA GLN A 383 20.13 -36.18 34.41
C GLN A 383 21.54 -36.28 35.02
N ARG A 384 22.54 -35.61 34.43
CA ARG A 384 23.92 -35.57 34.93
C ARG A 384 24.29 -34.24 35.60
N GLY A 385 23.32 -33.34 35.77
CA GLY A 385 23.50 -32.08 36.47
C GLY A 385 23.75 -32.30 37.97
N GLN A 386 24.61 -31.48 38.56
CA GLN A 386 24.90 -31.47 39.99
C GLN A 386 24.48 -30.12 40.58
N GLY A 387 23.43 -30.13 41.38
CA GLY A 387 22.84 -28.94 41.99
C GLY A 387 21.38 -29.21 42.34
N GLN A 388 20.82 -28.42 43.25
CA GLN A 388 19.40 -28.46 43.56
C GLN A 388 18.95 -27.05 43.91
N ILE A 389 17.88 -26.59 43.26
CA ILE A 389 17.09 -25.50 43.82
C ILE A 389 16.20 -26.13 44.89
N PHE A 390 16.36 -25.72 46.14
CA PHE A 390 15.46 -26.14 47.23
C PHE A 390 14.09 -25.51 47.02
N ASN A 391 13.26 -26.20 46.25
CA ASN A 391 11.88 -25.82 46.00
C ASN A 391 10.98 -27.06 46.16
N PRO A 392 10.31 -27.21 47.31
CA PRO A 392 9.39 -28.33 47.57
C PRO A 392 8.26 -28.42 46.53
N ALA A 393 7.80 -27.28 46.00
CA ALA A 393 6.73 -27.26 44.99
C ALA A 393 7.18 -27.82 43.63
N LEU A 394 8.49 -27.85 43.36
CA LEU A 394 9.08 -28.40 42.13
C LEU A 394 9.94 -29.66 42.42
N ALA A 395 9.74 -30.32 43.55
CA ALA A 395 10.48 -31.53 43.95
C ALA A 395 12.01 -31.40 43.80
N ASN A 396 12.56 -30.26 44.22
CA ASN A 396 14.01 -29.94 44.14
C ASN A 396 14.59 -30.03 42.72
N TYR A 397 14.02 -29.26 41.80
CA TYR A 397 14.42 -29.17 40.40
C TYR A 397 15.83 -28.56 40.21
N CYS A 398 16.54 -29.06 39.19
CA CYS A 398 17.89 -28.63 38.81
C CYS A 398 17.84 -28.04 37.38
N PRO A 399 17.59 -26.73 37.22
CA PRO A 399 17.48 -26.10 35.90
C PRO A 399 18.83 -25.90 35.23
N PRO A 400 18.98 -26.23 33.94
CA PRO A 400 20.16 -25.81 33.19
C PRO A 400 20.19 -24.28 33.03
N ALA A 401 21.40 -23.75 32.89
CA ALA A 401 21.62 -22.36 32.51
C ALA A 401 21.37 -22.19 31.01
N TYR A 402 20.58 -21.19 30.63
CA TYR A 402 20.29 -20.91 29.22
C TYR A 402 21.09 -19.72 28.71
N PHE A 403 21.58 -19.83 27.49
CA PHE A 403 22.15 -18.71 26.75
C PHE A 403 21.47 -18.62 25.38
N ILE A 404 20.95 -17.44 25.03
CA ILE A 404 20.34 -17.17 23.73
C ILE A 404 21.29 -16.23 22.97
N ASP A 405 21.77 -16.68 21.81
CA ASP A 405 22.73 -15.94 20.98
C ASP A 405 23.98 -15.48 21.75
N GLY A 406 24.42 -16.29 22.71
CA GLY A 406 25.57 -16.04 23.57
C GLY A 406 25.29 -15.18 24.82
N VAL A 407 24.05 -14.70 25.01
CA VAL A 407 23.64 -13.90 26.16
C VAL A 407 22.97 -14.78 27.21
N TYR A 408 23.39 -14.67 28.48
CA TYR A 408 22.79 -15.42 29.59
C TYR A 408 21.33 -15.02 29.79
N PHE A 409 20.44 -16.00 29.83
CA PHE A 409 19.01 -15.82 30.08
C PHE A 409 18.65 -16.34 31.47
N PRO A 410 18.47 -15.46 32.47
CA PRO A 410 18.16 -15.87 33.83
C PRO A 410 16.70 -16.35 33.94
N LEU A 411 16.51 -17.58 34.41
CA LEU A 411 15.17 -18.07 34.75
C LEU A 411 14.87 -17.80 36.23
N PRO A 412 13.68 -17.25 36.58
CA PRO A 412 13.31 -17.03 37.98
C PRO A 412 13.24 -18.35 38.77
N PRO A 413 13.68 -18.39 40.04
CA PRO A 413 13.76 -19.64 40.83
C PRO A 413 12.40 -20.21 41.27
N ILE A 414 11.32 -19.45 41.14
CA ILE A 414 9.98 -19.78 41.65
C ILE A 414 8.97 -20.03 40.51
N GLN A 415 9.33 -19.61 39.30
CA GLN A 415 8.58 -19.79 38.07
C GLN A 415 9.63 -19.92 36.97
N THR A 416 9.75 -21.10 36.39
CA THR A 416 10.44 -21.25 35.10
C THR A 416 9.39 -21.05 34.02
N PRO A 417 9.21 -19.82 33.50
CA PRO A 417 8.46 -19.65 32.27
C PRO A 417 9.13 -20.48 31.18
N SER A 418 8.34 -20.93 30.21
CA SER A 418 8.88 -21.42 28.95
C SER A 418 9.81 -20.34 28.38
N LEU A 419 10.89 -20.76 27.73
CA LEU A 419 11.73 -19.80 27.02
C LEU A 419 10.86 -19.09 25.97
N PRO A 420 11.02 -17.76 25.75
CA PRO A 420 10.24 -17.02 24.76
C PRO A 420 10.77 -17.29 23.34
N LEU A 421 10.89 -18.57 23.00
CA LEU A 421 11.38 -19.10 21.75
C LEU A 421 10.37 -20.12 21.24
N VAL A 422 10.15 -20.13 19.93
CA VAL A 422 9.45 -21.20 19.24
C VAL A 422 10.46 -22.02 18.43
N PRO A 423 10.24 -23.34 18.20
CA PRO A 423 11.17 -24.20 17.47
C PRO A 423 11.61 -23.62 16.13
N GLU A 424 10.72 -22.93 15.41
CA GLU A 424 10.98 -22.37 14.08
C GLU A 424 12.00 -21.23 14.09
N GLU A 425 12.25 -20.59 15.23
CA GLU A 425 13.23 -19.51 15.36
C GLU A 425 14.64 -20.00 15.68
N VAL A 426 14.79 -21.29 15.99
CA VAL A 426 16.05 -21.92 16.36
C VAL A 426 16.86 -22.20 15.11
N LEU A 427 18.14 -21.84 15.15
CA LEU A 427 19.15 -22.17 14.15
C LEU A 427 20.00 -23.38 14.59
N ALA A 428 20.37 -23.43 15.87
CA ALA A 428 21.04 -24.57 16.46
C ALA A 428 20.92 -24.58 18.00
N ILE A 429 21.07 -25.75 18.61
CA ILE A 429 21.07 -25.95 20.06
C ILE A 429 22.32 -26.74 20.46
N GLU A 430 22.96 -26.33 21.55
CA GLU A 430 24.03 -27.07 22.21
C GLU A 430 23.60 -27.42 23.63
N VAL A 431 23.62 -28.69 23.99
CA VAL A 431 23.25 -29.18 25.33
C VAL A 431 24.47 -29.80 26.00
N TYR A 432 24.82 -29.23 27.15
CA TYR A 432 25.95 -29.64 27.98
C TYR A 432 25.42 -30.16 29.31
N SER A 433 25.56 -31.46 29.54
CA SER A 433 24.92 -32.15 30.68
C SER A 433 25.45 -31.73 32.06
N ASN A 434 26.57 -31.00 32.12
CA ASN A 434 27.13 -30.42 33.34
C ASN A 434 28.06 -29.24 33.01
N ILE A 435 28.48 -28.48 34.03
CA ILE A 435 29.36 -27.32 33.88
C ILE A 435 30.72 -27.65 33.24
N PHE A 436 31.30 -28.82 33.53
CA PHE A 436 32.63 -29.21 33.03
C PHE A 436 32.62 -29.55 31.54
N SER A 437 31.47 -29.98 31.01
CA SER A 437 31.28 -30.22 29.58
C SER A 437 31.05 -28.94 28.78
N ALA A 438 30.61 -27.86 29.44
CA ALA A 438 30.32 -26.59 28.79
C ALA A 438 31.60 -25.79 28.46
N PRO A 439 31.61 -24.97 27.40
CA PRO A 439 32.74 -24.11 27.08
C PRO A 439 33.01 -23.10 28.21
N PRO A 440 34.29 -22.78 28.53
CA PRO A 440 34.65 -21.93 29.67
C PRO A 440 33.90 -20.59 29.75
N GLN A 441 33.61 -19.97 28.60
CA GLN A 441 32.89 -18.69 28.54
C GLN A 441 31.40 -18.76 28.93
N TYR A 442 30.83 -19.97 29.00
CA TYR A 442 29.45 -20.21 29.41
C TYR A 442 29.35 -20.96 30.75
N GLN A 443 30.48 -21.20 31.41
CA GLN A 443 30.51 -21.77 32.76
C GLN A 443 30.20 -20.66 33.77
N ARG A 444 29.10 -20.80 34.50
CA ARG A 444 28.76 -19.92 35.64
C ARG A 444 28.64 -20.74 36.93
N MET A 445 28.85 -20.10 38.08
CA MET A 445 28.76 -20.76 39.40
C MET A 445 27.39 -21.41 39.67
N ASP A 446 26.33 -20.90 39.03
CA ASP A 446 24.95 -21.40 39.09
C ASP A 446 24.60 -22.43 37.99
N SER A 447 25.54 -22.78 37.09
CA SER A 447 25.33 -23.72 35.97
C SER A 447 25.61 -25.19 36.31
N GLY A 448 25.60 -25.57 37.59
CA GLY A 448 25.89 -26.95 38.04
C GLY A 448 24.94 -27.99 37.41
N CYS A 449 23.72 -27.58 37.09
CA CYS A 449 22.68 -28.36 36.42
C CYS A 449 22.85 -28.51 34.91
N GLY A 450 23.96 -27.98 34.35
CA GLY A 450 24.32 -28.00 32.95
C GLY A 450 23.94 -26.71 32.20
N VAL A 451 24.30 -26.67 30.91
CA VAL A 451 24.24 -25.45 30.08
C VAL A 451 23.55 -25.78 28.76
N ILE A 452 22.61 -24.92 28.34
CA ILE A 452 21.96 -25.00 27.04
C ILE A 452 22.23 -23.69 26.30
N LEU A 453 22.89 -23.79 25.15
CA LEU A 453 23.08 -22.67 24.23
C LEU A 453 22.05 -22.78 23.12
N VAL A 454 21.40 -21.68 22.80
CA VAL A 454 20.43 -21.57 21.71
C VAL A 454 20.88 -20.48 20.77
N TRP A 455 21.15 -20.84 19.52
CA TRP A 455 21.43 -19.90 18.44
C TRP A 455 20.15 -19.69 17.66
N THR A 456 19.73 -18.45 17.49
CA THR A 456 18.47 -18.11 16.82
C THR A 456 18.72 -17.56 15.43
N LYS A 457 17.71 -17.67 14.57
CA LYS A 457 17.71 -17.01 13.26
C LYS A 457 17.78 -15.48 13.38
N ARG A 458 17.28 -14.91 14.49
CA ARG A 458 17.33 -13.47 14.80
C ARG A 458 18.74 -12.99 15.18
N GLY A 459 19.55 -13.88 15.76
CA GLY A 459 20.94 -13.60 16.13
C GLY A 459 21.91 -13.46 14.95
N VAL A 460 21.48 -13.87 13.74
CA VAL A 460 22.25 -13.70 12.50
C VAL A 460 22.28 -12.20 12.15
N PRO A 461 23.46 -11.55 12.06
CA PRO A 461 23.52 -10.12 11.75
C PRO A 461 22.90 -9.84 10.39
N ASN A 462 22.01 -8.85 10.34
CA ASN A 462 21.53 -8.33 9.06
C ASN A 462 22.70 -7.79 8.26
N ARG A 463 22.74 -8.13 6.95
CA ARG A 463 23.65 -7.47 6.01
C ARG A 463 23.38 -5.97 6.06
N SER A 464 24.33 -5.19 6.58
CA SER A 464 24.44 -3.80 6.17
C SER A 464 24.69 -3.83 4.65
N ARG A 465 23.77 -3.23 3.87
CA ARG A 465 23.99 -3.00 2.45
C ARG A 465 25.17 -2.08 2.23
#